data_AF-A0A2U1M8Y7-F1
#
_entry.id   AF-A0A2U1M8Y7-F1
#
_cell.length_a   1.000
_cell.length_b   1.000
_cell.length_c   1.000
_cell.angle_alpha   90.00
_cell.angle_beta   90.00
_cell.angle_gamma   90.00
#
_symmetry.space_group_name_H-M   'P 1'
#
loop_
_entity.id
_entity.type
_entity.pdbx_description
1 polymer ?
#
loop_
_entity_poly.entity_id
_entity_poly.type
_entity_poly.pdbx_seq_one_letter_code
_entity_poly.pdbx_strand_id
1 'polypeptide(L)'
;MLVFFVIGVLFLNPTFSCAICIGMPKWHMFVTNDMSDAFNMTVRLKDTPAYCSNCPMPPGSVYAWSYCQQWQWWYGDFTWGSRSTTIMLWSKHIYRKCFTFIFPFGTVHCYWSIRPEGFYVSKHNSSFPGPDWNFEGSWPESSIM
;
A
#
# COMPACT_ATOMS: atom_id res chain seq x y z
N MET A 1 -22.20 42.24 27.00
CA MET A 1 -22.20 40.77 26.93
C MET A 1 -21.51 40.40 25.62
N LEU A 2 -20.21 40.05 25.68
CA LEU A 2 -19.41 39.73 24.49
C LEU A 2 -19.59 38.25 24.16
N VAL A 3 -20.17 37.95 22.99
CA VAL A 3 -20.25 36.59 22.46
C VAL A 3 -19.05 36.38 21.54
N PHE A 4 -18.08 35.58 21.98
CA PHE A 4 -16.96 35.15 21.15
C PHE A 4 -17.46 34.12 20.13
N PHE A 5 -17.48 34.51 18.85
CA PHE A 5 -17.72 33.60 17.74
C PHE A 5 -16.41 32.87 17.43
N VAL A 6 -16.23 31.67 17.98
CA VAL A 6 -15.11 30.80 17.61
C VAL A 6 -15.43 30.18 16.26
N ILE A 7 -14.87 30.75 15.19
CA ILE A 7 -14.89 30.13 13.86
C ILE A 7 -13.96 28.91 13.93
N GLY A 8 -14.56 27.74 14.14
CA GLY A 8 -13.86 26.46 14.03
C GLY A 8 -13.40 26.25 12.59
N VAL A 9 -12.10 26.39 12.36
CA VAL A 9 -11.45 25.98 11.11
C VAL A 9 -11.54 24.46 11.04
N LEU A 10 -12.47 23.95 10.21
CA LEU A 10 -12.49 22.55 9.82
C LEU A 10 -11.26 22.30 8.93
N PHE A 11 -10.22 21.71 9.50
CA PHE A 11 -9.18 21.05 8.71
C PHE A 11 -9.85 19.89 7.97
N LEU A 12 -10.22 20.13 6.71
CA LEU A 12 -10.57 19.09 5.76
C LEU A 12 -9.31 18.26 5.51
N ASN A 13 -9.08 17.23 6.33
CA ASN A 13 -8.20 16.13 5.92
C ASN A 13 -8.84 15.50 4.66
N PRO A 14 -8.14 15.46 3.51
CA PRO A 14 -8.68 14.90 2.28
C PRO A 14 -8.60 13.37 2.34
N THR A 15 -9.16 12.76 3.37
CA THR A 15 -9.56 11.35 3.27
C THR A 15 -10.90 11.36 2.54
N PHE A 16 -10.84 11.35 1.20
CA PHE A 16 -11.98 11.09 0.33
C PHE A 16 -12.50 9.66 0.59
N SER A 17 -13.12 9.46 1.75
CA SER A 17 -13.82 8.22 2.10
C SER A 17 -15.26 8.34 1.61
N CYS A 18 -15.45 8.40 0.30
CA CYS A 18 -16.75 8.10 -0.29
C CYS A 18 -16.86 6.56 -0.37
N ALA A 19 -17.27 5.94 0.73
CA ALA A 19 -17.06 4.53 1.05
C ALA A 19 -18.03 3.54 0.37
N ILE A 20 -18.47 3.80 -0.86
CA ILE A 20 -19.26 2.85 -1.65
C ILE A 20 -18.67 2.75 -3.05
N CYS A 21 -18.05 1.61 -3.35
CA CYS A 21 -17.61 1.29 -4.70
C CYS A 21 -18.81 0.73 -5.48
N ILE A 22 -19.62 1.62 -6.05
CA ILE A 22 -20.80 1.20 -6.83
C ILE A 22 -20.33 0.66 -8.19
N GLY A 23 -20.61 -0.61 -8.45
CA GLY A 23 -20.30 -1.26 -9.74
C GLY A 23 -18.83 -1.56 -9.99
N MET A 24 -17.98 -1.48 -8.96
CA MET A 24 -16.55 -1.79 -9.06
C MET A 24 -16.01 -2.41 -7.77
N PRO A 25 -15.02 -3.31 -7.84
CA PRO A 25 -14.45 -3.91 -6.64
C PRO A 25 -13.74 -2.86 -5.78
N LYS A 26 -13.87 -3.00 -4.47
CA LYS A 26 -13.04 -2.31 -3.49
C LYS A 26 -11.72 -3.07 -3.35
N TRP A 27 -10.59 -2.39 -3.43
CA TRP A 27 -9.29 -2.97 -3.09
C TRP A 27 -8.94 -2.62 -1.66
N HIS A 28 -8.39 -3.60 -0.95
CA HIS A 28 -7.81 -3.43 0.38
C HIS A 28 -6.40 -4.00 0.35
N MET A 29 -5.43 -3.10 0.37
CA MET A 29 -4.01 -3.41 0.24
C MET A 29 -3.38 -3.48 1.62
N PHE A 30 -2.50 -4.46 1.81
CA PHE A 30 -1.67 -4.57 3.00
C PHE A 30 -0.20 -4.61 2.57
N VAL A 31 0.65 -3.90 3.29
CA VAL A 31 2.11 -3.99 3.18
C VAL A 31 2.66 -4.32 4.55
N THR A 32 3.24 -5.50 4.69
CA THR A 32 3.82 -5.99 5.93
C THR A 32 5.34 -5.90 5.86
N ASN A 33 5.95 -5.40 6.94
CA ASN A 33 7.40 -5.52 7.14
C ASN A 33 7.74 -6.88 7.77
N ASP A 34 8.21 -7.82 6.95
CA ASP A 34 8.68 -9.14 7.36
C ASP A 34 10.22 -9.19 7.51
N MET A 35 10.88 -8.04 7.59
CA MET A 35 12.31 -7.91 7.88
C MET A 35 12.55 -7.74 9.38
N SER A 36 13.78 -8.03 9.83
CA SER A 36 14.25 -7.70 11.18
C SER A 36 14.47 -6.20 11.39
N ASP A 37 14.60 -5.45 10.29
CA ASP A 37 14.97 -4.04 10.27
C ASP A 37 13.78 -3.17 9.87
N ALA A 38 13.81 -1.91 10.30
CA ALA A 38 12.86 -0.92 9.82
C ALA A 38 13.24 -0.42 8.42
N PHE A 39 12.22 -0.07 7.63
CA PHE A 39 12.38 0.67 6.37
C PHE A 39 11.40 1.83 6.32
N ASN A 40 11.61 2.76 5.40
CA ASN A 40 10.63 3.82 5.12
C ASN A 40 9.91 3.54 3.81
N MET A 41 8.63 3.89 3.78
CA MET A 41 7.78 3.72 2.62
C MET A 41 7.05 5.01 2.28
N THR A 42 6.95 5.33 1.00
CA THR A 42 6.02 6.32 0.47
C THR A 42 5.01 5.61 -0.42
N VAL A 43 3.72 5.74 -0.14
CA VAL A 43 2.64 5.19 -0.96
C VAL A 43 1.94 6.32 -1.69
N ARG A 44 1.90 6.23 -3.01
CA ARG A 44 1.27 7.24 -3.86
C ARG A 44 0.50 6.61 -5.02
N LEU A 45 -0.60 7.25 -5.35
CA LEU A 45 -1.27 7.05 -6.62
C LEU A 45 -0.54 7.90 -7.67
N LYS A 46 -0.52 7.43 -8.92
CA LYS A 46 0.15 8.15 -10.01
C LYS A 46 -0.38 9.59 -10.10
N ASP A 47 0.54 10.55 -10.23
CA ASP A 47 0.26 11.97 -10.42
C ASP A 47 -0.58 12.62 -9.28
N THR A 48 -0.60 12.02 -8.08
CA THR A 48 -1.23 12.60 -6.89
C THR A 48 -0.22 12.79 -5.76
N PRO A 49 -0.55 13.61 -4.75
CA PRO A 49 0.17 13.60 -3.48
C PRO A 49 0.22 12.19 -2.87
N ALA A 50 1.27 11.94 -2.10
CA ALA A 50 1.41 10.69 -1.39
C ALA A 50 0.32 10.55 -0.31
N TYR A 51 -0.29 9.37 -0.25
CA TYR A 51 -1.21 8.98 0.83
C TYR A 51 -0.45 8.76 2.13
N CYS A 52 0.78 8.27 1.99
CA CYS A 52 1.75 8.08 3.04
C CYS A 52 3.09 8.58 2.49
N SER A 53 3.68 9.58 3.13
CA SER A 53 4.97 10.15 2.74
C SER A 53 6.00 9.82 3.81
N ASN A 54 7.02 9.03 3.45
CA ASN A 54 8.08 8.58 4.35
C ASN A 54 7.57 7.95 5.66
N CYS A 55 6.56 7.07 5.56
CA CYS A 55 6.05 6.37 6.74
C CYS A 55 7.08 5.33 7.20
N PRO A 56 7.45 5.34 8.49
CA PRO A 56 8.28 4.31 9.05
C PRO A 56 7.51 3.00 9.11
N MET A 57 8.18 1.92 8.73
CA MET A 57 7.68 0.55 8.78
C MET A 57 8.57 -0.23 9.75
N PRO A 58 8.28 -0.24 11.06
CA PRO A 58 8.99 -1.08 12.02
C PRO A 58 8.86 -2.58 11.71
N PRO A 59 9.75 -3.43 12.22
CA PRO A 59 9.65 -4.88 12.09
C PRO A 59 8.29 -5.40 12.54
N GLY A 60 7.64 -6.24 11.72
CA GLY A 60 6.31 -6.82 11.98
C GLY A 60 5.13 -5.86 11.81
N SER A 61 5.37 -4.60 11.42
CA SER A 61 4.31 -3.63 11.18
C SER A 61 3.53 -3.89 9.90
N VAL A 62 2.28 -3.44 9.85
CA VAL A 62 1.41 -3.52 8.66
C VAL A 62 0.86 -2.13 8.36
N TYR A 63 1.05 -1.68 7.12
CA TYR A 63 0.37 -0.52 6.56
C TYR A 63 -0.73 -0.99 5.62
N ALA A 64 -1.94 -0.41 5.77
CA ALA A 64 -3.08 -0.80 4.96
C ALA A 64 -3.88 0.41 4.47
N TRP A 65 -4.43 0.29 3.27
CA TRP A 65 -5.35 1.29 2.73
C TRP A 65 -6.39 0.64 1.82
N SER A 66 -7.49 1.36 1.59
CA SER A 66 -8.54 0.94 0.66
C SER A 66 -8.79 1.98 -0.41
N TYR A 67 -9.19 1.52 -1.58
CA TYR A 67 -9.66 2.38 -2.67
C TYR A 67 -10.64 1.63 -3.57
N CYS A 68 -11.48 2.36 -4.29
CA CYS A 68 -12.31 1.76 -5.34
C CYS A 68 -11.50 1.60 -6.62
N GLN A 69 -11.65 0.48 -7.32
CA GLN A 69 -10.89 0.20 -8.53
C GLN A 69 -11.10 1.28 -9.62
N GLN A 70 -10.06 2.08 -9.90
CA GLN A 70 -10.08 3.15 -10.92
C GLN A 70 -9.06 2.93 -12.05
N TRP A 71 -8.46 1.74 -12.16
CA TRP A 71 -7.43 1.40 -13.16
C TRP A 71 -6.17 2.29 -13.13
N GLN A 72 -5.96 3.01 -12.04
CA GLN A 72 -4.80 3.85 -11.80
C GLN A 72 -3.71 3.11 -11.05
N TRP A 73 -2.45 3.44 -11.32
CA TRP A 73 -1.30 2.71 -10.77
C TRP A 73 -0.94 3.24 -9.39
N TRP A 74 -0.72 2.31 -8.46
CA TRP A 74 -0.20 2.61 -7.13
C TRP A 74 1.27 2.25 -7.07
N TYR A 75 2.05 3.13 -6.47
CA TYR A 75 3.48 2.98 -6.28
C TYR A 75 3.82 2.99 -4.80
N GLY A 76 4.78 2.15 -4.44
CA GLY A 76 5.50 2.19 -3.18
C GLY A 76 6.95 2.53 -3.47
N ASP A 77 7.41 3.68 -2.98
CA ASP A 77 8.82 4.02 -2.94
C ASP A 77 9.37 3.55 -1.59
N PHE A 78 10.34 2.65 -1.60
CA PHE A 78 10.87 1.95 -0.43
C PHE A 78 12.34 2.30 -0.22
N THR A 79 12.70 2.60 1.04
CA THR A 79 14.08 2.90 1.43
C THR A 79 14.48 2.07 2.64
N TRP A 80 15.51 1.23 2.49
CA TRP A 80 16.10 0.41 3.54
C TRP A 80 17.62 0.57 3.55
N GLY A 81 18.16 1.25 4.57
CA GLY A 81 19.57 1.63 4.59
C GLY A 81 19.93 2.52 3.40
N SER A 82 20.93 2.09 2.61
CA SER A 82 21.34 2.76 1.35
C SER A 82 20.57 2.28 0.11
N ARG A 83 19.66 1.32 0.26
CA ARG A 83 18.89 0.74 -0.86
C ARG A 83 17.58 1.49 -1.01
N SER A 84 17.30 1.95 -2.23
CA SER A 84 16.03 2.60 -2.57
C SER A 84 15.45 2.04 -3.85
N THR A 85 14.17 1.68 -3.86
CA THR A 85 13.50 1.13 -5.04
C THR A 85 12.04 1.54 -5.09
N THR A 86 11.46 1.52 -6.29
CA THR A 86 10.04 1.78 -6.52
C THR A 86 9.37 0.53 -7.06
N ILE A 87 8.35 0.07 -6.36
CA ILE A 87 7.53 -1.09 -6.76
C ILE A 87 6.11 -0.61 -7.08
N MET A 88 5.50 -1.20 -8.11
CA MET A 88 4.08 -0.99 -8.39
C MET A 88 3.25 -1.83 -7.41
N LEU A 89 2.77 -1.21 -6.33
CA LEU A 89 1.88 -1.84 -5.35
C LEU A 89 0.54 -2.24 -5.95
N TRP A 90 0.11 -1.57 -7.02
CA TRP A 90 -0.98 -2.02 -7.85
C TRP A 90 -0.74 -1.69 -9.32
N SER A 91 -0.98 -2.67 -10.18
CA SER A 91 -0.95 -2.57 -11.64
C SER A 91 -1.85 -3.65 -12.24
N LYS A 92 -2.01 -3.68 -13.57
CA LYS A 92 -2.70 -4.80 -14.25
C LYS A 92 -2.03 -6.15 -13.98
N HIS A 93 -0.71 -6.16 -13.74
CA HIS A 93 0.02 -7.38 -13.38
C HIS A 93 -0.36 -7.88 -11.99
N ILE A 94 -0.33 -6.98 -10.99
CA ILE A 94 -0.73 -7.28 -9.60
C ILE A 94 -2.22 -7.62 -9.52
N TYR A 95 -3.05 -6.96 -10.32
CA TYR A 95 -4.46 -7.30 -10.45
C TYR A 95 -4.66 -8.78 -10.73
N ARG A 96 -3.92 -9.38 -11.66
CA ARG A 96 -4.07 -10.81 -12.00
C ARG A 96 -3.63 -11.75 -10.87
N LYS A 97 -2.74 -11.29 -9.99
CA LYS A 97 -2.23 -12.07 -8.84
C LYS A 97 -3.18 -12.01 -7.65
N CYS A 98 -3.79 -10.85 -7.41
CA CYS A 98 -4.64 -10.60 -6.24
C CYS A 98 -6.14 -10.72 -6.51
N PHE A 99 -6.60 -10.48 -7.75
CA PHE A 99 -8.02 -10.48 -8.07
C PHE A 99 -8.61 -11.88 -7.92
N THR A 100 -9.64 -11.97 -7.10
CA THR A 100 -10.55 -13.11 -7.05
C THR A 100 -11.89 -12.64 -7.60
N PHE A 101 -12.57 -13.47 -8.38
CA PHE A 101 -13.89 -13.14 -8.88
C PHE A 101 -14.86 -13.01 -7.69
N ILE A 102 -15.18 -11.78 -7.33
CA ILE A 102 -16.17 -11.46 -6.30
C ILE A 102 -17.28 -10.67 -6.99
N PHE A 103 -18.53 -11.11 -6.80
CA PHE A 103 -19.73 -10.40 -7.25
C PHE A 103 -19.67 -8.91 -6.82
N PRO A 104 -20.37 -7.99 -7.52
CA PRO A 104 -19.95 -6.60 -7.81
C PRO A 104 -19.75 -5.64 -6.62
N PHE A 105 -19.85 -6.13 -5.38
CA PHE A 105 -19.66 -5.40 -4.13
C PHE A 105 -18.54 -5.99 -3.25
N GLY A 106 -17.71 -6.86 -3.82
CA GLY A 106 -16.59 -7.49 -3.12
C GLY A 106 -15.46 -6.56 -2.74
N THR A 107 -14.81 -6.86 -1.60
CA THR A 107 -13.48 -6.34 -1.30
C THR A 107 -12.44 -7.37 -1.72
N VAL A 108 -11.54 -6.97 -2.61
CA VAL A 108 -10.35 -7.72 -3.01
C VAL A 108 -9.23 -7.36 -2.06
N HIS A 109 -8.67 -8.37 -1.41
CA HIS A 109 -7.51 -8.20 -0.54
C HIS A 109 -6.23 -8.54 -1.31
N CYS A 110 -5.18 -7.75 -1.09
CA CYS A 110 -3.88 -7.98 -1.71
C CYS A 110 -2.79 -7.71 -0.67
N TYR A 111 -1.99 -8.73 -0.39
CA TYR A 111 -1.04 -8.75 0.70
C TYR A 111 0.37 -8.66 0.13
N TRP A 112 1.11 -7.63 0.53
CA TRP A 112 2.52 -7.49 0.26
C TRP A 112 3.34 -7.88 1.48
N SER A 113 4.38 -8.67 1.27
CA SER A 113 5.37 -9.06 2.27
C SER A 113 6.72 -8.53 1.82
N ILE A 114 7.27 -7.57 2.57
CA ILE A 114 8.57 -6.95 2.30
C ILE A 114 9.63 -7.68 3.12
N ARG A 115 10.62 -8.26 2.45
CA ARG A 115 11.61 -9.16 3.03
C ARG A 115 13.03 -8.78 2.61
N PRO A 116 14.08 -9.29 3.29
CA PRO A 116 15.47 -8.98 2.92
C PRO A 116 15.83 -9.37 1.49
N GLU A 117 15.22 -10.45 0.99
CA GLU A 117 15.41 -10.97 -0.37
C GLU A 117 14.56 -10.24 -1.43
N GLY A 118 13.51 -9.52 -1.03
CA GLY A 118 12.72 -8.71 -1.95
C GLY A 118 11.23 -8.55 -1.60
N PHE A 119 10.44 -8.36 -2.64
CA PHE A 119 9.05 -7.95 -2.57
C PHE A 119 8.16 -9.10 -3.04
N TYR A 120 7.22 -9.51 -2.19
CA TYR A 120 6.30 -10.59 -2.49
C TYR A 120 4.86 -10.13 -2.39
N VAL A 121 4.00 -10.67 -3.25
CA VAL A 121 2.56 -10.39 -3.23
C VAL A 121 1.74 -11.68 -3.20
N SER A 122 0.63 -11.66 -2.48
CA SER A 122 -0.33 -12.76 -2.44
C SER A 122 -1.77 -12.26 -2.37
N LYS A 123 -2.68 -13.06 -2.91
CA LYS A 123 -4.14 -12.89 -2.72
C LYS A 123 -4.62 -13.37 -1.35
N HIS A 124 -3.84 -14.20 -0.65
CA HIS A 124 -4.23 -14.79 0.62
C HIS A 124 -3.31 -14.33 1.75
N ASN A 125 -3.90 -14.08 2.91
CA ASN A 125 -3.14 -13.86 4.15
C ASN A 125 -2.62 -15.21 4.69
N SER A 126 -1.62 -15.78 4.03
CA SER A 126 -1.02 -17.06 4.41
C SER A 126 0.38 -16.85 4.94
N SER A 127 0.83 -17.75 5.81
CA SER A 127 2.21 -17.73 6.31
C SER A 127 3.21 -17.88 5.16
N PHE A 128 4.28 -17.10 5.20
CA PHE A 128 5.39 -17.22 4.27
C PHE A 128 6.47 -18.17 4.83
N PRO A 129 7.16 -18.97 3.98
CA PRO A 129 6.89 -19.16 2.55
C PRO A 129 5.67 -20.04 2.33
N GLY A 130 4.85 -19.67 1.35
CA GLY A 130 3.64 -20.40 0.94
C GLY A 130 3.48 -20.37 -0.57
N PRO A 131 2.71 -21.30 -1.16
CA PRO A 131 2.62 -21.47 -2.61
C PRO A 131 1.98 -20.28 -3.34
N ASP A 132 1.22 -19.45 -2.62
CA ASP A 132 0.51 -18.30 -3.19
C ASP A 132 1.33 -16.99 -3.20
N TRP A 133 2.56 -17.01 -2.69
CA TRP A 133 3.44 -15.84 -2.70
C TRP A 133 4.17 -15.72 -4.02
N ASN A 134 4.00 -14.58 -4.68
CA ASN A 134 4.60 -14.27 -5.97
C ASN A 134 5.71 -13.24 -5.76
N PHE A 135 6.91 -13.53 -6.25
CA PHE A 135 8.02 -12.58 -6.25
C PHE A 135 7.81 -11.48 -7.30
N GLU A 136 8.04 -10.23 -6.91
CA GLU A 136 7.91 -9.05 -7.78
C GLU A 136 9.24 -8.36 -8.08
N GLY A 137 10.27 -8.61 -7.28
CA GLY A 137 11.59 -8.02 -7.47
C GLY A 137 12.42 -8.06 -6.20
N SER A 138 13.73 -7.91 -6.37
CA SER A 138 14.68 -7.80 -5.26
C SER A 138 14.92 -6.33 -4.88
N TRP A 139 15.53 -6.12 -3.71
CA TRP A 139 16.19 -4.85 -3.46
C TRP A 139 17.36 -4.65 -4.45
N PRO A 140 17.68 -3.39 -4.81
CA PRO A 140 18.89 -3.09 -5.57
C PRO A 140 20.13 -3.37 -4.71
N GLU A 141 21.25 -3.66 -5.36
CA GLU A 141 22.55 -3.73 -4.68
C GLU A 141 22.83 -2.40 -3.99
N SER A 142 23.38 -2.46 -2.77
CA SER A 142 23.80 -1.25 -2.07
C SER A 142 24.92 -0.59 -2.86
N SER A 143 24.73 0.67 -3.23
CA SER A 143 25.81 1.50 -3.77
C SER A 143 26.91 1.59 -2.71
N ILE A 144 28.03 0.93 -2.98
CA ILE A 144 29.27 1.11 -2.23
C ILE A 144 29.75 2.53 -2.58
N MET A 145 29.66 3.45 -1.62
CA MET A 145 30.41 4.71 -1.66
C MET A 145 31.73 4.52 -0.93
#